data_AF-A0A1R1BBV1-F1
#
_entry.id   AF-A0A1R1BBV1-F1
#
_cell.length_a   1.000
_cell.length_b   1.000
_cell.length_c   1.000
_cell.angle_alpha   90.00
_cell.angle_beta   90.00
_cell.angle_gamma   90.00
#
_symmetry.space_group_name_H-M   'P 1'
#
loop_
_entity.id
_entity.type
_entity.pdbx_description
1 polymer ?
#
loop_
_entity_poly.entity_id
_entity_poly.type
_entity_poly.pdbx_seq_one_letter_code
_entity_poly.pdbx_strand_id
1 'polypeptide(L)'
;MEDMFKDAQIMGGTITNIQIVSTGDFTLPDGRIITDLPAFCRVVVNLKPTPQSDIHVEVWLPHEIWNGRFLGTGNGGGAGFINYTPLAFGLRRGYATANTDLGTSPNANTLIGQPERWADFGHRATHEMTVAAKQIIRLFYERPASYSYFIGCSTGGQQALMEAQRYPSDYNGIIAGAPANNRTHLHTGFLWNFKAMNQLPGRTTLTKEQIDLVTNTAVRQNQGKDGGAPGDNFLTDPRKCNFDPDTIPNCYGEDNNYGITSEQLSALKQVYAGPTNPRTGERIYTPLPYGSENCAGGLELQQDPEKLPQSLLYMFKWVFGADFDYSKFDFDRDLDTLNEILAPILNANNPDLNEMKEFGGKILMYTGLSDPLVPYQDALHYYERVVQAQGSLAQTQEFFRFFLVPGMGHCGGGPGLNDIGLGVFRSVVQDSEHDVFTALVEWVEHGKAPDTIIATAFKDSFAPNGISFQRPIYPYPKLPEYVSGDPNLPSSYQGVEYERGGVLKPAERYLI
;
A
#
# COMPACT_ATOMS: atom_id res chain seq x y z
N MET A 1 32.17 -8.03 19.06
CA MET A 1 30.86 -8.03 18.37
C MET A 1 30.92 -8.84 17.08
N GLU A 2 31.94 -8.68 16.22
CA GLU A 2 32.14 -9.57 15.07
C GLU A 2 32.27 -11.05 15.46
N ASP A 3 32.98 -11.37 16.55
CA ASP A 3 33.09 -12.75 17.05
C ASP A 3 31.75 -13.36 17.51
N MET A 4 30.74 -12.54 17.86
CA MET A 4 29.43 -13.02 18.34
C MET A 4 28.63 -13.72 17.23
N PHE A 5 28.85 -13.34 15.98
CA PHE A 5 28.14 -13.87 14.83
C PHE A 5 28.96 -14.83 13.98
N LYS A 6 30.25 -15.00 14.31
CA LYS A 6 31.22 -15.77 13.52
C LYS A 6 30.82 -17.23 13.32
N ASP A 7 30.09 -17.81 14.28
CA ASP A 7 29.54 -19.17 14.23
C ASP A 7 28.01 -19.21 14.35
N ALA A 8 27.33 -18.06 14.19
CA ALA A 8 25.88 -17.99 14.32
C ALA A 8 25.20 -18.69 13.13
N GLN A 9 24.49 -19.78 13.44
CA GLN A 9 23.63 -20.45 12.46
C GLN A 9 22.29 -19.73 12.39
N ILE A 10 22.05 -19.03 11.28
CA ILE A 10 20.73 -18.47 10.96
C ILE A 10 19.97 -19.51 10.15
N MET A 11 18.77 -19.87 10.60
CA MET A 11 17.94 -20.82 9.87
C MET A 11 17.70 -20.31 8.44
N GLY A 12 17.87 -21.20 7.47
CA GLY A 12 17.61 -20.88 6.07
C GLY A 12 18.64 -19.96 5.40
N GLY A 13 19.75 -19.57 6.04
CA GLY A 13 20.74 -18.74 5.36
C GLY A 13 22.03 -18.43 6.13
N THR A 14 22.76 -17.42 5.66
CA THR A 14 24.08 -17.04 6.18
C THR A 14 24.21 -15.55 6.34
N ILE A 15 24.83 -15.10 7.43
CA ILE A 15 25.25 -13.71 7.61
C ILE A 15 26.44 -13.45 6.67
N THR A 16 26.32 -12.44 5.81
CA THR A 16 27.33 -12.11 4.79
C THR A 16 28.12 -10.85 5.14
N ASN A 17 27.56 -9.96 5.97
CA ASN A 17 28.24 -8.75 6.43
C ASN A 17 27.70 -8.28 7.78
N ILE A 18 28.59 -7.72 8.60
CA ILE A 18 28.28 -7.07 9.87
C ILE A 18 29.04 -5.75 9.90
N GLN A 19 28.35 -4.66 10.17
CA GLN A 19 28.94 -3.34 10.22
C GLN A 19 28.44 -2.57 11.44
N ILE A 20 29.36 -2.00 12.20
CA ILE A 20 29.04 -1.05 13.27
C ILE A 20 29.01 0.35 12.66
N VAL A 21 27.88 1.01 12.82
CA VAL A 21 27.64 2.36 12.31
C VAL A 21 27.52 3.30 13.50
N SER A 22 28.38 4.31 13.54
CA SER A 22 28.32 5.38 14.54
C SER A 22 27.10 6.26 14.33
N THR A 23 26.72 7.03 15.35
CA THR A 23 25.67 8.04 15.20
C THR A 23 26.02 9.07 14.11
N GLY A 24 24.99 9.56 13.41
CA GLY A 24 25.13 10.58 12.37
C GLY A 24 24.69 10.05 11.00
N ASP A 25 25.50 10.34 9.99
CA ASP A 25 25.17 10.04 8.60
C ASP A 25 25.69 8.65 8.21
N PHE A 26 24.86 7.92 7.48
CA PHE A 26 25.20 6.62 6.91
C PHE A 26 25.07 6.65 5.39
N THR A 27 26.16 6.28 4.70
CA THR A 27 26.14 6.07 3.25
C THR A 27 25.65 4.66 2.96
N LEU A 28 24.50 4.57 2.30
CA LEU A 28 23.87 3.33 1.90
C LEU A 28 24.68 2.63 0.80
N PRO A 29 24.50 1.31 0.60
CA PRO A 29 25.14 0.58 -0.50
C PRO A 29 24.86 1.15 -1.90
N ASP A 30 23.75 1.86 -2.08
CA ASP A 30 23.40 2.54 -3.34
C ASP A 30 23.94 3.98 -3.44
N GLY A 31 24.76 4.41 -2.49
CA GLY A 31 25.41 5.73 -2.46
C GLY A 31 24.56 6.86 -1.89
N ARG A 32 23.26 6.64 -1.60
CA ARG A 32 22.43 7.63 -0.91
C ARG A 32 22.89 7.81 0.54
N ILE A 33 22.70 9.01 1.08
CA ILE A 33 23.03 9.32 2.47
C ILE A 33 21.73 9.44 3.26
N ILE A 34 21.63 8.68 4.36
CA ILE A 34 20.60 8.91 5.39
C ILE A 34 21.28 9.55 6.58
N THR A 35 20.75 10.70 6.99
CA THR A 35 21.29 11.51 8.09
C THR A 35 20.58 11.23 9.42
N ASP A 36 21.12 11.72 10.53
CA ASP A 36 20.46 11.70 11.85
C ASP A 36 20.01 10.28 12.26
N LEU A 37 20.94 9.31 12.14
CA LEU A 37 20.73 7.96 12.64
C LEU A 37 21.39 7.77 14.02
N PRO A 38 20.74 7.06 14.95
CA PRO A 38 21.39 6.60 16.17
C PRO A 38 22.44 5.52 15.82
N ALA A 39 23.40 5.28 16.72
CA ALA A 39 24.39 4.21 16.50
C ALA A 39 23.73 2.82 16.46
N PHE A 40 24.15 1.99 15.50
CA PHE A 40 23.53 0.68 15.26
C PHE A 40 24.49 -0.36 14.69
N CYS A 41 24.12 -1.62 14.83
CA CYS A 41 24.75 -2.74 14.13
C CYS A 41 23.89 -3.11 12.91
N ARG A 42 24.48 -3.06 11.72
CA ARG A 42 23.89 -3.50 10.46
C ARG A 42 24.34 -4.94 10.20
N VAL A 43 23.38 -5.85 10.04
CA VAL A 43 23.60 -7.25 9.72
C VAL A 43 22.95 -7.55 8.37
N VAL A 44 23.74 -8.05 7.42
CA VAL A 44 23.27 -8.46 6.08
C VAL A 44 23.22 -9.98 6.03
N VAL A 45 22.10 -10.52 5.54
CA VAL A 45 21.82 -11.95 5.49
C VAL A 45 21.41 -12.32 4.06
N ASN A 46 21.91 -13.46 3.57
CA ASN A 46 21.36 -14.12 2.38
C ASN A 46 20.61 -15.39 2.84
N LEU A 47 19.32 -15.47 2.53
CA LEU A 47 18.43 -16.58 2.84
C LEU A 47 18.12 -17.39 1.58
N LYS A 48 18.22 -18.71 1.70
CA LYS A 48 17.96 -19.73 0.68
C LYS A 48 17.10 -20.85 1.26
N PRO A 49 15.81 -20.58 1.60
CA PRO A 49 14.88 -21.61 2.09
C PRO A 49 14.65 -22.74 1.07
N THR A 50 14.90 -22.47 -0.22
CA THR A 50 14.99 -23.47 -1.29
C THR A 50 16.30 -23.29 -2.07
N PRO A 51 16.78 -24.30 -2.83
CA PRO A 51 17.96 -24.14 -3.69
C PRO A 51 17.84 -23.03 -4.74
N GLN A 52 16.62 -22.67 -5.15
CA GLN A 52 16.34 -21.64 -6.15
C GLN A 52 16.18 -20.25 -5.53
N SER A 53 15.90 -20.16 -4.23
CA SER A 53 15.74 -18.90 -3.52
C SER A 53 17.09 -18.17 -3.39
N ASP A 54 17.01 -16.85 -3.47
CA ASP A 54 18.12 -15.93 -3.21
C ASP A 54 17.52 -14.64 -2.67
N ILE A 55 17.36 -14.59 -1.34
CA ILE A 55 16.63 -13.54 -0.64
C ILE A 55 17.63 -12.74 0.18
N HIS A 56 17.75 -11.45 -0.11
CA HIS A 56 18.62 -10.56 0.65
C HIS A 56 17.82 -9.87 1.75
N VAL A 57 18.40 -9.83 2.94
CA VAL A 57 17.81 -9.22 4.14
C VAL A 57 18.83 -8.32 4.80
N GLU A 58 18.36 -7.19 5.32
CA GLU A 58 19.10 -6.38 6.27
C GLU A 58 18.36 -6.26 7.59
N VAL A 59 19.11 -6.38 8.68
CA VAL A 59 18.64 -6.15 10.05
C VAL A 59 19.48 -5.04 10.68
N TRP A 60 18.82 -3.98 11.14
CA TRP A 60 19.47 -2.86 11.83
C TRP A 60 19.09 -2.88 13.31
N LEU A 61 20.12 -2.96 14.16
CA LEU A 61 20.00 -3.19 15.61
C LEU A 61 20.53 -1.96 16.35
N PRO A 62 19.68 -1.08 16.92
CA PRO A 62 20.15 0.09 17.67
C PRO A 62 20.92 -0.37 18.91
N HIS A 63 22.10 0.22 19.16
CA HIS A 63 22.95 -0.25 20.26
C HIS A 63 22.41 0.18 21.62
N GLU A 64 22.20 1.48 21.82
CA GLU A 64 21.90 2.05 23.15
C GLU A 64 20.41 2.29 23.40
N ILE A 65 19.66 2.56 22.33
CA ILE A 65 18.27 3.02 22.43
C ILE A 65 17.25 1.90 22.14
N TRP A 66 17.68 0.63 22.14
CA TRP A 66 16.77 -0.46 21.84
C TRP A 66 15.65 -0.55 22.88
N ASN A 67 14.41 -0.40 22.43
CA ASN A 67 13.23 -0.34 23.27
C ASN A 67 12.62 -1.72 23.57
N GLY A 68 13.30 -2.81 23.18
CA GLY A 68 12.82 -4.19 23.37
C GLY A 68 11.90 -4.70 22.26
N ARG A 69 11.65 -3.92 21.20
CA ARG A 69 10.69 -4.26 20.13
C ARG A 69 11.40 -4.57 18.81
N PHE A 70 10.73 -5.38 17.99
CA PHE A 70 11.10 -5.66 16.60
C PHE A 70 10.12 -4.99 15.63
N LEU A 71 10.63 -4.45 14.52
CA LEU A 71 9.85 -3.90 13.41
C LEU A 71 10.26 -4.55 12.07
N GLY A 72 9.41 -5.42 11.53
CA GLY A 72 9.50 -5.81 10.12
C GLY A 72 8.95 -4.71 9.22
N THR A 73 9.56 -4.49 8.05
CA THR A 73 9.14 -3.45 7.12
C THR A 73 8.94 -4.00 5.70
N GLY A 74 7.93 -3.48 5.01
CA GLY A 74 7.60 -3.89 3.63
C GLY A 74 8.29 -3.07 2.52
N ASN A 75 8.02 -3.47 1.27
CA ASN A 75 8.58 -2.88 0.05
C ASN A 75 7.48 -2.28 -0.84
N GLY A 76 7.84 -1.89 -2.07
CA GLY A 76 6.92 -1.36 -3.08
C GLY A 76 7.13 -2.01 -4.45
N GLY A 77 6.12 -1.89 -5.32
CA GLY A 77 6.18 -2.34 -6.72
C GLY A 77 6.41 -3.85 -6.89
N GLY A 78 7.43 -4.22 -7.65
CA GLY A 78 7.89 -5.60 -7.82
C GLY A 78 9.07 -6.00 -6.93
N ALA A 79 9.49 -5.09 -6.04
CA ALA A 79 10.71 -5.11 -5.23
C ALA A 79 11.98 -5.62 -5.97
N GLY A 80 13.08 -5.83 -5.26
CA GLY A 80 14.42 -6.07 -5.85
C GLY A 80 15.48 -5.15 -5.28
N PHE A 81 15.17 -4.58 -4.10
CA PHE A 81 16.03 -3.69 -3.34
C PHE A 81 15.63 -3.72 -1.86
N ILE A 82 16.58 -3.36 -0.99
CA ILE A 82 16.33 -3.09 0.43
C ILE A 82 15.80 -1.65 0.57
N ASN A 83 14.64 -1.50 1.22
CA ASN A 83 14.04 -0.21 1.49
C ASN A 83 14.59 0.40 2.78
N TYR A 84 15.56 1.30 2.66
CA TYR A 84 16.24 1.90 3.81
C TYR A 84 15.45 2.98 4.55
N THR A 85 14.47 3.63 3.90
CA THR A 85 13.64 4.65 4.55
C THR A 85 12.85 4.09 5.75
N PRO A 86 12.10 2.97 5.63
CA PRO A 86 11.41 2.38 6.77
C PRO A 86 12.37 1.71 7.79
N LEU A 87 13.56 1.23 7.36
CA LEU A 87 14.61 0.82 8.31
C LEU A 87 15.02 2.01 9.18
N ALA A 88 15.36 3.15 8.58
CA ALA A 88 15.71 4.36 9.31
C ALA A 88 14.57 4.85 10.23
N PHE A 89 13.32 4.76 9.78
CA PHE A 89 12.13 5.06 10.59
C PHE A 89 12.12 4.23 11.89
N GLY A 90 12.21 2.90 11.78
CA GLY A 90 12.19 2.02 12.94
C GLY A 90 13.36 2.27 13.87
N LEU A 91 14.55 2.43 13.29
CA LEU A 91 15.78 2.63 14.03
C LEU A 91 15.73 3.91 14.88
N ARG A 92 15.26 5.03 14.33
CA ARG A 92 15.09 6.31 15.06
C ARG A 92 14.10 6.20 16.23
N ARG A 93 13.18 5.24 16.19
CA ARG A 93 12.20 4.98 17.25
C ARG A 93 12.68 3.91 18.25
N GLY A 94 13.93 3.47 18.13
CA GLY A 94 14.55 2.48 19.02
C GLY A 94 14.18 1.03 18.72
N TYR A 95 13.66 0.73 17.54
CA TYR A 95 13.34 -0.65 17.14
C TYR A 95 14.55 -1.33 16.52
N ALA A 96 14.73 -2.61 16.82
CA ALA A 96 15.43 -3.49 15.89
C ALA A 96 14.54 -3.65 14.66
N THR A 97 15.07 -3.42 13.46
CA THR A 97 14.26 -3.32 12.24
C THR A 97 14.83 -4.16 11.11
N ALA A 98 13.97 -4.72 10.26
CA ALA A 98 14.37 -5.56 9.15
C ALA A 98 13.61 -5.26 7.85
N ASN A 99 14.28 -5.47 6.71
CA ASN A 99 13.71 -5.37 5.38
C ASN A 99 14.35 -6.42 4.44
N THR A 100 13.62 -6.81 3.40
CA THR A 100 14.06 -7.79 2.39
C THR A 100 13.89 -7.26 0.98
N ASP A 101 14.65 -7.79 0.03
CA ASP A 101 14.47 -7.53 -1.40
C ASP A 101 13.37 -8.39 -2.06
N LEU A 102 12.65 -9.19 -1.26
CA LEU A 102 11.64 -10.15 -1.71
C LEU A 102 12.18 -11.26 -2.62
N GLY A 103 13.49 -11.48 -2.66
CA GLY A 103 14.13 -12.43 -3.54
C GLY A 103 14.01 -12.07 -5.01
N THR A 104 13.90 -10.78 -5.33
CA THR A 104 13.68 -10.28 -6.70
C THR A 104 14.83 -9.41 -7.21
N SER A 105 15.93 -9.23 -6.48
CA SER A 105 17.03 -8.35 -6.93
C SER A 105 17.66 -8.81 -8.26
N PRO A 106 17.97 -7.87 -9.19
CA PRO A 106 17.80 -6.42 -9.04
C PRO A 106 16.41 -5.89 -9.43
N ASN A 107 15.51 -6.73 -9.97
CA ASN A 107 14.12 -6.40 -10.25
C ASN A 107 13.26 -7.65 -10.52
N ALA A 108 11.95 -7.48 -10.46
CA ALA A 108 10.94 -8.51 -10.68
C ALA A 108 11.12 -9.39 -11.94
N ASN A 109 11.77 -8.94 -13.02
CA ASN A 109 11.96 -9.79 -14.20
C ASN A 109 12.91 -10.97 -13.96
N THR A 110 13.68 -10.97 -12.86
CA THR A 110 14.50 -12.12 -12.45
C THR A 110 13.67 -13.37 -12.12
N LEU A 111 12.37 -13.21 -11.90
CA LEU A 111 11.43 -14.29 -11.60
C LEU A 111 10.81 -14.94 -12.85
N ILE A 112 11.11 -14.45 -14.06
CA ILE A 112 10.64 -15.06 -15.30
C ILE A 112 11.21 -16.48 -15.41
N GLY A 113 10.32 -17.47 -15.54
CA GLY A 113 10.70 -18.89 -15.60
C GLY A 113 11.22 -19.46 -14.27
N GLN A 114 10.96 -18.81 -13.14
CA GLN A 114 11.41 -19.24 -11.80
C GLN A 114 10.22 -19.48 -10.85
N PRO A 115 9.41 -20.54 -11.06
CA PRO A 115 8.17 -20.77 -10.31
C PRO A 115 8.39 -20.86 -8.79
N GLU A 116 9.47 -21.50 -8.36
CA GLU A 116 9.81 -21.60 -6.94
C GLU A 116 10.04 -20.23 -6.28
N ARG A 117 10.55 -19.24 -7.02
CA ARG A 117 10.85 -17.89 -6.51
C ARG A 117 9.62 -16.99 -6.46
N TRP A 118 8.51 -17.35 -7.12
CA TRP A 118 7.25 -16.59 -6.97
C TRP A 118 6.74 -16.64 -5.53
N ALA A 119 7.00 -17.74 -4.82
CA ALA A 119 6.70 -17.86 -3.39
C ALA A 119 7.57 -16.93 -2.53
N ASP A 120 8.82 -16.66 -2.93
CA ASP A 120 9.68 -15.69 -2.23
C ASP A 120 9.04 -14.31 -2.24
N PHE A 121 8.61 -13.84 -3.42
CA PHE A 121 7.92 -12.57 -3.56
C PHE A 121 6.54 -12.55 -2.89
N GLY A 122 5.78 -13.63 -3.03
CA GLY A 122 4.39 -13.70 -2.57
C GLY A 122 4.23 -13.69 -1.06
N HIS A 123 5.06 -14.46 -0.34
CA HIS A 123 4.90 -14.63 1.11
C HIS A 123 6.19 -15.04 1.84
N ARG A 124 7.04 -15.88 1.23
CA ARG A 124 8.14 -16.55 1.93
C ARG A 124 9.26 -15.60 2.34
N ALA A 125 9.66 -14.64 1.52
CA ALA A 125 10.77 -13.75 1.87
C ALA A 125 10.49 -12.87 3.09
N THR A 126 9.24 -12.41 3.26
CA THR A 126 8.85 -11.61 4.42
C THR A 126 8.90 -12.46 5.69
N HIS A 127 8.32 -13.66 5.67
CA HIS A 127 8.37 -14.60 6.77
C HIS A 127 9.81 -15.00 7.16
N GLU A 128 10.63 -15.40 6.18
CA GLU A 128 12.01 -15.83 6.43
C GLU A 128 12.86 -14.67 6.97
N MET A 129 12.64 -13.45 6.49
CA MET A 129 13.22 -12.23 7.08
C MET A 129 12.80 -12.07 8.54
N THR A 130 11.51 -12.23 8.87
CA THR A 130 10.99 -12.15 10.25
C THR A 130 11.70 -13.16 11.17
N VAL A 131 11.76 -14.41 10.74
CA VAL A 131 12.37 -15.51 11.50
C VAL A 131 13.86 -15.27 11.73
N ALA A 132 14.60 -14.90 10.68
CA ALA A 132 16.02 -14.59 10.76
C ALA A 132 16.29 -13.38 11.67
N ALA A 133 15.51 -12.30 11.54
CA ALA A 133 15.66 -11.10 12.35
C ALA A 133 15.43 -11.39 13.84
N LYS A 134 14.41 -12.18 14.20
CA LYS A 134 14.16 -12.60 15.59
C LYS A 134 15.32 -13.41 16.17
N GLN A 135 15.96 -14.28 15.37
CA GLN A 135 17.16 -15.01 15.80
C GLN A 135 18.34 -14.06 16.05
N ILE A 136 18.59 -13.14 15.11
CA ILE A 136 19.65 -12.13 15.20
C ILE A 136 19.46 -11.22 16.41
N ILE A 137 18.23 -10.76 16.67
CA ILE A 137 17.89 -9.94 17.84
C ILE A 137 18.21 -10.68 19.13
N ARG A 138 17.81 -11.96 19.23
CA ARG A 138 18.09 -12.78 20.41
C ARG A 138 19.59 -12.98 20.64
N LEU A 139 20.36 -13.19 19.56
CA LEU A 139 21.82 -13.31 19.64
C LEU A 139 22.47 -11.99 20.06
N PHE A 140 22.03 -10.87 19.49
CA PHE A 140 22.65 -9.56 19.70
C PHE A 140 22.37 -8.98 21.09
N TYR A 141 21.13 -9.07 21.56
CA TYR A 141 20.72 -8.48 22.84
C TYR A 141 20.63 -9.49 23.99
N GLU A 142 20.98 -10.76 23.73
CA GLU A 142 20.88 -11.88 24.68
C GLU A 142 19.46 -12.13 25.23
N ARG A 143 18.44 -11.56 24.57
CA ARG A 143 17.02 -11.72 24.91
C ARG A 143 16.14 -11.51 23.67
N PRO A 144 14.96 -12.18 23.58
CA PRO A 144 14.04 -11.95 22.47
C PRO A 144 13.42 -10.55 22.55
N ALA A 145 12.85 -10.09 21.43
CA ALA A 145 11.95 -8.93 21.45
C ALA A 145 10.67 -9.25 22.24
N SER A 146 10.21 -8.29 23.05
CA SER A 146 8.96 -8.43 23.82
C SER A 146 7.72 -8.36 22.93
N TYR A 147 7.78 -7.52 21.90
CA TYR A 147 6.73 -7.34 20.90
C TYR A 147 7.34 -7.22 19.50
N SER A 148 6.62 -7.74 18.52
CA SER A 148 6.97 -7.65 17.09
C SER A 148 5.88 -6.92 16.33
N TYR A 149 6.28 -5.95 15.50
CA TYR A 149 5.40 -5.15 14.67
C TYR A 149 5.77 -5.27 13.20
N PHE A 150 4.80 -5.16 12.31
CA PHE A 150 5.04 -5.02 10.88
C PHE A 150 4.40 -3.75 10.33
N ILE A 151 5.11 -3.04 9.47
CA ILE A 151 4.55 -1.92 8.72
C ILE A 151 4.92 -1.99 7.25
N GLY A 152 3.92 -1.86 6.38
CA GLY A 152 4.13 -1.76 4.97
C GLY A 152 2.97 -1.06 4.28
N CYS A 153 3.26 -0.43 3.14
CA CYS A 153 2.25 0.13 2.28
C CYS A 153 2.42 -0.37 0.84
N SER A 154 1.35 -0.43 0.04
CA SER A 154 1.37 -0.96 -1.33
C SER A 154 1.69 -2.46 -1.34
N THR A 155 2.82 -2.86 -1.93
CA THR A 155 3.37 -4.22 -1.79
C THR A 155 3.63 -4.57 -0.34
N GLY A 156 4.10 -3.62 0.47
CA GLY A 156 4.19 -3.77 1.92
C GLY A 156 2.82 -3.99 2.59
N GLY A 157 1.74 -3.41 2.08
CA GLY A 157 0.40 -3.67 2.61
C GLY A 157 -0.10 -5.07 2.25
N GLN A 158 0.25 -5.59 1.07
CA GLN A 158 0.03 -6.99 0.72
C GLN A 158 0.86 -7.91 1.63
N GLN A 159 2.16 -7.63 1.85
CA GLN A 159 3.01 -8.38 2.77
C GLN A 159 2.38 -8.40 4.18
N ALA A 160 1.92 -7.25 4.67
CA ALA A 160 1.24 -7.12 5.96
C ALA A 160 0.02 -8.04 6.09
N LEU A 161 -0.87 -8.06 5.08
CA LEU A 161 -2.03 -8.95 5.10
C LEU A 161 -1.66 -10.42 4.87
N MET A 162 -0.60 -10.69 4.10
CA MET A 162 -0.10 -12.05 3.90
C MET A 162 0.46 -12.64 5.20
N GLU A 163 1.22 -11.87 5.96
CA GLU A 163 1.70 -12.25 7.30
C GLU A 163 0.51 -12.53 8.24
N ALA A 164 -0.51 -11.65 8.25
CA ALA A 164 -1.70 -11.87 9.07
C ALA A 164 -2.48 -13.15 8.70
N GLN A 165 -2.52 -13.51 7.42
CA GLN A 165 -3.29 -14.65 6.91
C GLN A 165 -2.54 -15.98 6.96
N ARG A 166 -1.20 -15.97 6.80
CA ARG A 166 -0.39 -17.20 6.69
C ARG A 166 0.56 -17.43 7.86
N TYR A 167 0.99 -16.36 8.51
CA TYR A 167 2.01 -16.39 9.57
C TYR A 167 1.54 -15.58 10.78
N PRO A 168 0.36 -15.88 11.35
CA PRO A 168 -0.28 -15.02 12.35
C PRO A 168 0.53 -14.86 13.65
N SER A 169 1.52 -15.72 13.90
CA SER A 169 2.45 -15.63 15.03
C SER A 169 3.65 -14.69 14.80
N ASP A 170 3.83 -14.17 13.58
CA ASP A 170 5.01 -13.37 13.25
C ASP A 170 4.96 -11.98 13.89
N TYR A 171 3.77 -11.41 14.07
CA TYR A 171 3.61 -10.06 14.57
C TYR A 171 2.45 -9.91 15.56
N ASN A 172 2.67 -9.14 16.62
CA ASN A 172 1.63 -8.74 17.57
C ASN A 172 0.78 -7.58 17.03
N GLY A 173 1.38 -6.72 16.20
CA GLY A 173 0.70 -5.59 15.58
C GLY A 173 1.12 -5.39 14.12
N ILE A 174 0.17 -5.12 13.25
CA ILE A 174 0.40 -4.92 11.81
C ILE A 174 -0.25 -3.62 11.34
N ILE A 175 0.49 -2.81 10.58
CA ILE A 175 -0.07 -1.75 9.73
C ILE A 175 -0.03 -2.18 8.27
N ALA A 176 -1.21 -2.23 7.64
CA ALA A 176 -1.39 -2.51 6.22
C ALA A 176 -1.87 -1.24 5.50
N GLY A 177 -0.96 -0.51 4.87
CA GLY A 177 -1.31 0.66 4.07
C GLY A 177 -1.60 0.32 2.61
N ALA A 178 -2.67 0.88 2.05
CA ALA A 178 -3.07 0.73 0.64
C ALA A 178 -2.70 -0.66 0.06
N PRO A 179 -3.22 -1.75 0.65
CA PRO A 179 -2.67 -3.08 0.43
C PRO A 179 -2.92 -3.55 -1.01
N ALA A 180 -1.86 -3.94 -1.72
CA ALA A 180 -1.97 -4.60 -3.02
C ALA A 180 -2.37 -6.09 -2.87
N ASN A 181 -3.34 -6.38 -1.98
CA ASN A 181 -3.69 -7.74 -1.54
C ASN A 181 -4.28 -8.59 -2.65
N ASN A 182 -5.09 -8.01 -3.53
CA ASN A 182 -5.70 -8.69 -4.66
C ASN A 182 -4.81 -8.57 -5.91
N ARG A 183 -3.53 -8.97 -5.79
CA ARG A 183 -2.47 -8.60 -6.73
C ARG A 183 -2.75 -9.01 -8.18
N THR A 184 -3.16 -10.25 -8.45
CA THR A 184 -3.40 -10.69 -9.84
C THR A 184 -4.47 -9.83 -10.52
N HIS A 185 -5.55 -9.52 -9.81
CA HIS A 185 -6.65 -8.71 -10.34
C HIS A 185 -6.33 -7.22 -10.38
N LEU A 186 -5.56 -6.71 -9.40
CA LEU A 186 -5.04 -5.35 -9.42
C LEU A 186 -4.20 -5.09 -10.67
N HIS A 187 -3.25 -5.97 -10.96
CA HIS A 187 -2.39 -5.85 -12.13
C HIS A 187 -3.17 -6.04 -13.44
N THR A 188 -4.22 -6.86 -13.41
CA THR A 188 -5.18 -6.96 -14.53
C THR A 188 -5.94 -5.65 -14.75
N GLY A 189 -6.26 -4.90 -13.67
CA GLY A 189 -6.82 -3.56 -13.74
C GLY A 189 -5.89 -2.56 -14.42
N PHE A 190 -4.59 -2.58 -14.12
CA PHE A 190 -3.61 -1.73 -14.83
C PHE A 190 -3.54 -2.07 -16.32
N LEU A 191 -3.51 -3.36 -16.66
CA LEU A 191 -3.50 -3.79 -18.06
C LEU A 191 -4.78 -3.38 -18.80
N TRP A 192 -5.94 -3.44 -18.13
CA TRP A 192 -7.20 -2.93 -18.67
C TRP A 192 -7.13 -1.45 -18.99
N ASN A 193 -6.70 -0.63 -18.03
CA ASN A 193 -6.58 0.82 -18.21
C ASN A 193 -5.59 1.14 -19.34
N PHE A 194 -4.45 0.45 -19.39
CA PHE A 194 -3.47 0.59 -20.46
C PHE A 194 -4.07 0.32 -21.85
N LYS A 195 -4.80 -0.78 -22.00
CA LYS A 195 -5.44 -1.17 -23.26
C LYS A 195 -6.54 -0.16 -23.64
N ALA A 196 -7.36 0.29 -22.70
CA ALA A 196 -8.37 1.31 -22.94
C ALA A 196 -7.74 2.62 -23.46
N MET A 197 -6.59 3.02 -22.90
CA MET A 197 -5.93 4.27 -23.27
C MET A 197 -5.04 4.17 -24.53
N ASN A 198 -4.67 2.97 -25.00
CA ASN A 198 -3.71 2.81 -26.09
C ASN A 198 -4.16 1.94 -27.28
N GLN A 199 -5.24 1.18 -27.17
CA GLN A 199 -5.62 0.17 -28.19
C GLN A 199 -6.99 0.39 -28.81
N LEU A 200 -7.72 1.42 -28.38
CA LEU A 200 -8.95 1.85 -29.03
C LEU A 200 -8.62 2.69 -30.28
N PRO A 201 -9.52 2.77 -31.28
CA PRO A 201 -9.31 3.59 -32.46
C PRO A 201 -9.15 5.09 -32.13
N GLY A 202 -8.21 5.76 -32.82
CA GLY A 202 -7.96 7.19 -32.67
C GLY A 202 -6.93 7.53 -31.59
N ARG A 203 -6.83 8.81 -31.20
CA ARG A 203 -5.97 9.24 -30.09
C ARG A 203 -6.77 9.20 -28.80
N THR A 204 -6.45 8.25 -27.92
CA THR A 204 -7.17 8.02 -26.66
C THR A 204 -6.42 8.46 -25.41
N THR A 205 -5.10 8.69 -25.50
CA THR A 205 -4.30 9.22 -24.40
C THR A 205 -4.62 10.68 -24.11
N LEU A 206 -4.51 11.07 -22.84
CA LEU A 206 -4.79 12.42 -22.35
C LEU A 206 -3.47 13.16 -22.06
N THR A 207 -3.41 14.46 -22.37
CA THR A 207 -2.31 15.32 -21.89
C THR A 207 -2.43 15.55 -20.38
N LYS A 208 -1.38 16.06 -19.74
CA LYS A 208 -1.41 16.39 -18.31
C LYS A 208 -2.53 17.39 -17.99
N GLU A 209 -2.69 18.43 -18.80
CA GLU A 209 -3.72 19.44 -18.61
C GLU A 209 -5.13 18.85 -18.75
N GLN A 210 -5.32 17.88 -19.66
CA GLN A 210 -6.58 17.16 -19.80
C GLN A 210 -6.85 16.25 -18.60
N ILE A 211 -5.83 15.57 -18.05
CA ILE A 211 -5.98 14.76 -16.82
C ILE A 211 -6.37 15.65 -15.64
N ASP A 212 -5.75 16.83 -15.50
CA ASP A 212 -6.13 17.82 -14.50
C ASP A 212 -7.56 18.33 -14.72
N LEU A 213 -7.98 18.56 -15.97
CA LEU A 213 -9.35 18.94 -16.29
C LEU A 213 -10.36 17.86 -15.86
N VAL A 214 -10.07 16.59 -16.14
CA VAL A 214 -10.91 15.44 -15.73
C VAL A 214 -11.04 15.41 -14.20
N THR A 215 -9.92 15.38 -13.49
CA THR A 215 -9.87 15.33 -12.02
C THR A 215 -10.69 16.48 -11.42
N ASN A 216 -10.41 17.70 -11.87
CA ASN A 216 -11.07 18.90 -11.34
C ASN A 216 -12.57 18.92 -11.65
N THR A 217 -13.01 18.34 -12.76
CA THR A 217 -14.43 18.25 -13.10
C THR A 217 -15.15 17.27 -12.17
N ALA A 218 -14.56 16.10 -11.91
CA ALA A 218 -15.11 15.13 -10.97
C ALA A 218 -15.22 15.70 -9.54
N VAL A 219 -14.16 16.38 -9.07
CA VAL A 219 -14.14 17.01 -7.74
C VAL A 219 -15.18 18.12 -7.63
N ARG A 220 -15.23 19.07 -8.57
CA ARG A 220 -16.14 20.23 -8.50
C ARG A 220 -17.63 19.85 -8.46
N GLN A 221 -18.01 18.73 -9.07
CA GLN A 221 -19.42 18.30 -9.05
C GLN A 221 -19.88 17.81 -7.67
N ASN A 222 -18.95 17.41 -6.81
CA ASN A 222 -19.21 16.72 -5.55
C ASN A 222 -18.67 17.48 -4.33
N GLN A 223 -17.91 18.57 -4.55
CA GLN A 223 -17.40 19.45 -3.50
C GLN A 223 -18.51 19.89 -2.54
N GLY A 224 -18.29 19.63 -1.24
CA GLY A 224 -19.23 19.95 -0.16
C GLY A 224 -20.49 19.10 -0.10
N LYS A 225 -20.62 18.05 -0.93
CA LYS A 225 -21.75 17.10 -0.94
C LYS A 225 -21.40 15.73 -0.37
N ASP A 226 -20.11 15.48 -0.16
CA ASP A 226 -19.54 14.19 0.25
C ASP A 226 -19.02 14.20 1.70
N GLY A 227 -19.41 15.23 2.47
CA GLY A 227 -18.98 15.45 3.86
C GLY A 227 -17.79 16.41 4.02
N GLY A 228 -17.11 16.75 2.91
CA GLY A 228 -15.97 17.67 2.91
C GLY A 228 -16.32 19.12 3.28
N ALA A 229 -15.30 19.89 3.64
CA ALA A 229 -15.46 21.31 3.91
C ALA A 229 -15.66 22.11 2.60
N PRO A 230 -16.31 23.30 2.67
CA PRO A 230 -16.36 24.20 1.54
C PRO A 230 -14.96 24.58 1.07
N GLY A 231 -14.67 24.42 -0.23
CA GLY A 231 -13.38 24.74 -0.81
C GLY A 231 -12.43 23.54 -0.97
N ASP A 232 -12.78 22.36 -0.46
CA ASP A 232 -11.97 21.15 -0.66
C ASP A 232 -11.77 20.84 -2.14
N ASN A 233 -10.52 20.62 -2.53
CA ASN A 233 -10.12 20.27 -3.89
C ASN A 233 -9.93 18.75 -4.07
N PHE A 234 -10.58 17.95 -3.23
CA PHE A 234 -10.58 16.50 -3.24
C PHE A 234 -11.93 15.96 -2.76
N LEU A 235 -12.13 14.66 -2.94
CA LEU A 235 -13.33 13.97 -2.47
C LEU A 235 -13.12 13.40 -1.06
N THR A 236 -14.00 13.76 -0.13
CA THR A 236 -14.06 13.17 1.23
C THR A 236 -14.65 11.78 1.22
N ASP A 237 -15.68 11.54 0.42
CA ASP A 237 -16.24 10.21 0.18
C ASP A 237 -16.51 10.01 -1.33
N PRO A 238 -15.57 9.43 -2.09
CA PRO A 238 -15.78 9.16 -3.50
C PRO A 238 -16.97 8.22 -3.80
N ARG A 239 -17.51 7.50 -2.80
CA ARG A 239 -18.70 6.63 -2.99
C ARG A 239 -19.99 7.43 -3.17
N LYS A 240 -20.03 8.65 -2.65
CA LYS A 240 -21.14 9.60 -2.86
C LYS A 240 -21.01 10.40 -4.16
N CYS A 241 -19.89 10.25 -4.86
CA CYS A 241 -19.61 10.95 -6.10
C CYS A 241 -20.46 10.39 -7.25
N ASN A 242 -21.44 11.15 -7.72
CA ASN A 242 -22.22 10.82 -8.91
C ASN A 242 -21.69 11.60 -10.13
N PHE A 243 -20.43 11.38 -10.46
CA PHE A 243 -19.77 12.01 -11.58
C PHE A 243 -20.24 11.40 -12.90
N ASP A 244 -20.69 12.25 -13.82
CA ASP A 244 -21.01 11.88 -15.20
C ASP A 244 -19.88 12.33 -16.14
N PRO A 245 -19.08 11.41 -16.72
CA PRO A 245 -17.99 11.77 -17.63
C PRO A 245 -18.44 12.59 -18.86
N ASP A 246 -19.70 12.52 -19.30
CA ASP A 246 -20.21 13.32 -20.43
C ASP A 246 -20.26 14.83 -20.13
N THR A 247 -20.10 15.21 -18.85
CA THR A 247 -20.04 16.62 -18.43
C THR A 247 -18.65 17.25 -18.58
N ILE A 248 -17.62 16.46 -18.92
CA ILE A 248 -16.27 16.98 -19.18
C ILE A 248 -16.34 17.86 -20.44
N PRO A 249 -15.75 19.07 -20.44
CA PRO A 249 -15.72 19.92 -21.63
C PRO A 249 -15.18 19.18 -22.86
N ASN A 250 -15.87 19.33 -23.99
CA ASN A 250 -15.48 18.73 -25.27
C ASN A 250 -14.57 19.68 -26.07
N CYS A 251 -13.57 19.12 -26.74
CA CYS A 251 -12.83 19.83 -27.79
C CYS A 251 -13.72 19.97 -29.05
N TYR A 252 -14.14 21.18 -29.42
CA TYR A 252 -14.90 21.44 -30.66
C TYR A 252 -14.04 21.28 -31.94
N GLY A 253 -13.45 20.11 -32.16
CA GLY A 253 -12.74 19.75 -33.38
C GLY A 253 -11.28 20.22 -33.47
N GLU A 254 -10.73 20.84 -32.42
CA GLU A 254 -9.31 21.20 -32.30
C GLU A 254 -8.75 20.63 -30.99
N ASP A 255 -7.56 20.02 -31.05
CA ASP A 255 -6.82 19.59 -29.86
C ASP A 255 -6.37 20.84 -29.10
N ASN A 256 -7.20 21.27 -28.15
CA ASN A 256 -6.87 22.32 -27.21
C ASN A 256 -7.00 21.75 -25.80
N ASN A 257 -6.11 22.16 -24.89
CA ASN A 257 -6.08 21.68 -23.51
C ASN A 257 -7.31 22.13 -22.67
N TYR A 258 -8.38 22.62 -23.31
CA TYR A 258 -9.62 23.08 -22.67
C TYR A 258 -10.76 22.06 -22.71
N GLY A 259 -10.55 20.89 -23.34
CA GLY A 259 -11.51 19.80 -23.37
C GLY A 259 -10.87 18.44 -23.66
N ILE A 260 -11.70 17.41 -23.85
CA ILE A 260 -11.29 16.09 -24.36
C ILE A 260 -12.08 15.72 -25.63
N THR A 261 -11.51 14.90 -26.49
CA THR A 261 -12.19 14.40 -27.70
C THR A 261 -13.16 13.26 -27.37
N SER A 262 -14.00 12.87 -28.34
CA SER A 262 -14.93 11.74 -28.18
C SER A 262 -14.21 10.40 -27.99
N GLU A 263 -13.05 10.22 -28.63
CA GLU A 263 -12.20 9.03 -28.49
C GLU A 263 -11.59 8.97 -27.08
N GLN A 264 -11.06 10.09 -26.58
CA GLN A 264 -10.54 10.20 -25.21
C GLN A 264 -11.63 9.94 -24.17
N LEU A 265 -12.82 10.50 -24.36
CA LEU A 265 -13.97 10.26 -23.48
C LEU A 265 -14.41 8.78 -23.50
N SER A 266 -14.40 8.14 -24.68
CA SER A 266 -14.73 6.71 -24.79
C SER A 266 -13.73 5.83 -24.05
N ALA A 267 -12.43 6.12 -24.16
CA ALA A 267 -11.38 5.43 -23.40
C ALA A 267 -11.53 5.62 -21.89
N LEU A 268 -11.74 6.86 -21.46
CA LEU A 268 -11.94 7.21 -20.06
C LEU A 268 -13.16 6.52 -19.45
N LYS A 269 -14.26 6.40 -20.19
CA LYS A 269 -15.44 5.62 -19.76
C LYS A 269 -15.12 4.15 -19.54
N GLN A 270 -14.23 3.54 -20.32
CA GLN A 270 -13.79 2.15 -20.09
C GLN A 270 -12.90 2.02 -18.85
N VAL A 271 -12.05 3.01 -18.57
CA VAL A 271 -11.27 3.08 -17.32
C VAL A 271 -12.20 3.15 -16.10
N TYR A 272 -13.23 4.00 -16.15
CA TYR A 272 -14.20 4.13 -15.06
C TYR A 272 -15.18 2.97 -14.94
N ALA A 273 -15.41 2.19 -16.01
CA ALA A 273 -16.18 0.96 -15.93
C ALA A 273 -15.41 -0.17 -15.20
N GLY A 274 -14.08 -0.17 -15.33
CA GLY A 274 -13.19 -1.21 -14.81
C GLY A 274 -13.26 -2.51 -15.61
N PRO A 275 -12.36 -3.48 -15.31
CA PRO A 275 -12.25 -4.70 -16.09
C PRO A 275 -13.42 -5.65 -15.87
N THR A 276 -13.93 -6.18 -16.98
CA THR A 276 -14.98 -7.21 -17.01
C THR A 276 -14.58 -8.35 -17.92
N ASN A 277 -15.04 -9.55 -17.61
CA ASN A 277 -14.85 -10.71 -18.46
C ASN A 277 -15.72 -10.56 -19.72
N PRO A 278 -15.14 -10.62 -20.94
CA PRO A 278 -15.90 -10.36 -22.16
C PRO A 278 -16.95 -11.43 -22.49
N ARG A 279 -16.81 -12.64 -21.95
CA ARG A 279 -17.74 -13.76 -22.17
C ARG A 279 -18.87 -13.78 -21.14
N THR A 280 -18.57 -13.54 -19.86
CA THR A 280 -19.56 -13.65 -18.77
C THR A 280 -20.15 -12.31 -18.34
N GLY A 281 -19.50 -11.19 -18.65
CA GLY A 281 -19.85 -9.86 -18.17
C GLY A 281 -19.54 -9.61 -16.68
N GLU A 282 -18.93 -10.59 -16.00
CA GLU A 282 -18.58 -10.48 -14.58
C GLU A 282 -17.42 -9.50 -14.37
N ARG A 283 -17.48 -8.71 -13.30
CA ARG A 283 -16.44 -7.76 -12.94
C ARG A 283 -15.21 -8.45 -12.38
N ILE A 284 -14.05 -8.17 -12.97
CA ILE A 284 -12.74 -8.72 -12.59
C ILE A 284 -12.12 -7.94 -11.43
N TYR A 285 -12.18 -6.61 -11.49
CA TYR A 285 -11.56 -5.74 -10.49
C TYR A 285 -12.30 -4.40 -10.40
N THR A 286 -11.97 -3.59 -9.39
CA THR A 286 -12.53 -2.24 -9.22
C THR A 286 -11.98 -1.26 -10.26
N PRO A 287 -12.76 -0.23 -10.67
CA PRO A 287 -12.26 0.85 -11.52
C PRO A 287 -11.33 1.82 -10.78
N LEU A 288 -10.71 2.72 -11.57
CA LEU A 288 -9.97 3.88 -11.06
C LEU A 288 -10.90 4.78 -10.22
N PRO A 289 -10.49 5.20 -8.99
CA PRO A 289 -11.28 6.13 -8.19
C PRO A 289 -11.42 7.50 -8.83
N TYR A 290 -12.60 8.09 -8.75
CA TYR A 290 -12.80 9.49 -9.14
C TYR A 290 -11.94 10.42 -8.28
N GLY A 291 -11.34 11.45 -8.90
CA GLY A 291 -10.50 12.42 -8.21
C GLY A 291 -9.10 11.90 -7.89
N SER A 292 -8.69 10.76 -8.47
CA SER A 292 -7.34 10.20 -8.36
C SER A 292 -6.53 10.30 -9.67
N GLU A 293 -7.14 10.80 -10.75
CA GLU A 293 -6.61 10.66 -12.11
C GLU A 293 -5.25 11.35 -12.28
N ASN A 294 -5.08 12.52 -11.66
CA ASN A 294 -3.83 13.28 -11.66
C ASN A 294 -2.89 12.99 -10.48
N CYS A 295 -3.24 12.04 -9.61
CA CYS A 295 -2.35 11.64 -8.51
C CYS A 295 -1.17 10.82 -9.03
N ALA A 296 -0.12 10.72 -8.22
CA ALA A 296 1.06 9.90 -8.57
C ALA A 296 0.64 8.45 -8.85
N GLY A 297 1.02 7.93 -10.02
CA GLY A 297 0.60 6.60 -10.49
C GLY A 297 -0.79 6.55 -11.15
N GLY A 298 -1.41 7.71 -11.36
CA GLY A 298 -2.66 7.91 -12.09
C GLY A 298 -2.53 7.75 -13.61
N LEU A 299 -3.38 8.43 -14.35
CA LEU A 299 -3.49 8.27 -15.81
C LEU A 299 -2.18 8.57 -16.54
N GLU A 300 -1.34 9.48 -16.02
CA GLU A 300 -0.04 9.78 -16.61
C GLU A 300 0.86 8.53 -16.64
N LEU A 301 0.90 7.74 -15.56
CA LEU A 301 1.64 6.48 -15.54
C LEU A 301 0.88 5.38 -16.30
N GLN A 302 -0.42 5.23 -16.06
CA GLN A 302 -1.19 4.09 -16.55
C GLN A 302 -1.45 4.11 -18.06
N GLN A 303 -1.25 5.25 -18.73
CA GLN A 303 -1.26 5.31 -20.19
C GLN A 303 0.12 5.25 -20.83
N ASP A 304 1.21 5.36 -20.05
CA ASP A 304 2.58 5.45 -20.54
C ASP A 304 3.09 4.08 -21.05
N PRO A 305 3.35 3.93 -22.37
CA PRO A 305 3.73 2.65 -22.96
C PRO A 305 5.15 2.20 -22.63
N GLU A 306 6.01 3.10 -22.12
CA GLU A 306 7.37 2.77 -21.73
C GLU A 306 7.45 2.43 -20.24
N LYS A 307 6.79 3.24 -19.39
CA LYS A 307 6.91 3.14 -17.94
C LYS A 307 5.98 2.10 -17.31
N LEU A 308 4.73 2.00 -17.76
CA LEU A 308 3.78 1.09 -17.11
C LEU A 308 4.22 -0.37 -17.21
N PRO A 309 4.61 -0.90 -18.40
CA PRO A 309 4.92 -2.33 -18.50
C PRO A 309 6.13 -2.76 -17.67
N GLN A 310 7.12 -1.87 -17.51
CA GLN A 310 8.32 -2.13 -16.71
C GLN A 310 8.05 -2.09 -15.21
N SER A 311 7.09 -1.27 -14.77
CA SER A 311 6.81 -1.03 -13.35
C SER A 311 5.73 -1.96 -12.78
N LEU A 312 4.63 -2.17 -13.51
CA LEU A 312 3.42 -2.79 -12.98
C LEU A 312 2.92 -4.01 -13.78
N LEU A 313 3.53 -4.39 -14.92
CA LEU A 313 3.06 -5.56 -15.70
C LEU A 313 4.04 -6.75 -15.69
N TYR A 314 5.06 -6.73 -14.83
CA TYR A 314 6.10 -7.76 -14.77
C TYR A 314 5.55 -9.18 -14.56
N MET A 315 4.47 -9.35 -13.77
CA MET A 315 3.98 -10.68 -13.38
C MET A 315 3.35 -11.46 -14.54
N PHE A 316 2.84 -10.78 -15.58
CA PHE A 316 2.35 -11.47 -16.77
C PHE A 316 3.50 -12.21 -17.47
N LYS A 317 4.71 -11.64 -17.49
CA LYS A 317 5.90 -12.28 -18.06
C LYS A 317 6.39 -13.47 -17.23
N TRP A 318 6.06 -13.54 -15.95
CA TRP A 318 6.39 -14.71 -15.12
C TRP A 318 5.67 -15.95 -15.64
N VAL A 319 4.39 -15.80 -16.01
CA VAL A 319 3.55 -16.89 -16.51
C VAL A 319 3.71 -17.12 -18.00
N PHE A 320 3.68 -16.06 -18.81
CA PHE A 320 3.61 -16.16 -20.27
C PHE A 320 4.96 -16.00 -20.98
N GLY A 321 6.04 -15.75 -20.23
CA GLY A 321 7.40 -15.63 -20.74
C GLY A 321 7.84 -14.19 -21.04
N ALA A 322 9.16 -14.03 -21.28
CA ALA A 322 9.80 -12.71 -21.42
C ALA A 322 9.29 -11.88 -22.61
N ASP A 323 8.87 -12.57 -23.68
CA ASP A 323 8.41 -11.97 -24.94
C ASP A 323 6.88 -11.78 -24.99
N PHE A 324 6.19 -11.90 -23.84
CA PHE A 324 4.74 -11.75 -23.79
C PHE A 324 4.28 -10.39 -24.31
N ASP A 325 3.30 -10.43 -25.21
CA ASP A 325 2.68 -9.27 -25.85
C ASP A 325 1.37 -8.92 -25.11
N TYR A 326 1.43 -7.89 -24.27
CA TYR A 326 0.30 -7.42 -23.45
C TYR A 326 -0.95 -7.05 -24.28
N SER A 327 -0.78 -6.69 -25.56
CA SER A 327 -1.92 -6.38 -26.44
C SER A 327 -2.80 -7.59 -26.73
N LYS A 328 -2.25 -8.80 -26.59
CA LYS A 328 -2.95 -10.06 -26.86
C LYS A 328 -3.59 -10.70 -25.64
N PHE A 329 -3.38 -10.14 -24.45
CA PHE A 329 -3.95 -10.69 -23.22
C PHE A 329 -5.49 -10.78 -23.31
N ASP A 330 -5.99 -11.99 -23.09
CA ASP A 330 -7.40 -12.37 -23.05
C ASP A 330 -7.93 -12.35 -21.60
N PHE A 331 -8.85 -11.43 -21.31
CA PHE A 331 -9.47 -11.25 -19.98
C PHE A 331 -10.41 -12.40 -19.54
N ASP A 332 -10.58 -13.42 -20.37
CA ASP A 332 -11.21 -14.70 -20.02
C ASP A 332 -10.13 -15.77 -19.82
N ARG A 333 -9.48 -16.21 -20.90
CA ARG A 333 -8.60 -17.40 -20.88
C ARG A 333 -7.25 -17.17 -20.21
N ASP A 334 -6.57 -16.07 -20.54
CA ASP A 334 -5.24 -15.81 -20.00
C ASP A 334 -5.36 -15.43 -18.52
N LEU A 335 -6.43 -14.71 -18.14
CA LEU A 335 -6.70 -14.42 -16.74
C LEU A 335 -6.93 -15.69 -15.91
N ASP A 336 -7.70 -16.66 -16.40
CA ASP A 336 -7.88 -17.94 -15.70
C ASP A 336 -6.54 -18.65 -15.49
N THR A 337 -5.65 -18.65 -16.50
CA THR A 337 -4.30 -19.24 -16.41
C THR A 337 -3.42 -18.51 -15.39
N LEU A 338 -3.41 -17.17 -15.45
CA LEU A 338 -2.66 -16.33 -14.51
C LEU A 338 -3.11 -16.58 -13.06
N ASN A 339 -4.42 -16.68 -12.86
CA ASN A 339 -5.03 -16.88 -11.55
C ASN A 339 -4.74 -18.26 -10.98
N GLU A 340 -4.87 -19.33 -11.79
CA GLU A 340 -4.55 -20.70 -11.36
C GLU A 340 -3.11 -20.80 -10.83
N ILE A 341 -2.18 -20.07 -11.47
CA ILE A 341 -0.75 -20.14 -11.14
C ILE A 341 -0.36 -19.20 -10.01
N LEU A 342 -0.78 -17.93 -10.06
CA LEU A 342 -0.24 -16.89 -9.18
C LEU A 342 -1.17 -16.48 -8.03
N ALA A 343 -2.49 -16.60 -8.16
CA ALA A 343 -3.40 -16.14 -7.10
C ALA A 343 -3.14 -16.87 -5.76
N PRO A 344 -2.97 -18.21 -5.72
CA PRO A 344 -2.66 -18.93 -4.48
C PRO A 344 -1.32 -18.57 -3.84
N ILE A 345 -0.44 -17.87 -4.56
CA ILE A 345 0.91 -17.50 -4.11
C ILE A 345 0.96 -16.03 -3.71
N LEU A 346 0.32 -15.16 -4.50
CA LEU A 346 0.47 -13.71 -4.42
C LEU A 346 -0.72 -13.02 -3.74
N ASN A 347 -1.94 -13.54 -3.87
CA ASN A 347 -3.10 -12.85 -3.35
C ASN A 347 -3.22 -13.07 -1.83
N ALA A 348 -3.27 -11.96 -1.08
CA ALA A 348 -3.57 -11.93 0.35
C ALA A 348 -5.07 -11.67 0.55
N ASN A 349 -5.92 -12.54 0.01
CA ASN A 349 -7.37 -12.33 -0.07
C ASN A 349 -8.20 -13.16 0.91
N ASN A 350 -7.58 -13.98 1.77
CA ASN A 350 -8.30 -14.82 2.72
C ASN A 350 -8.95 -13.95 3.81
N PRO A 351 -10.29 -13.91 3.94
CA PRO A 351 -10.95 -13.11 4.95
C PRO A 351 -10.97 -13.77 6.33
N ASP A 352 -10.63 -15.05 6.44
CA ASP A 352 -10.51 -15.73 7.73
C ASP A 352 -9.20 -15.33 8.42
N LEU A 353 -9.34 -14.61 9.54
CA LEU A 353 -8.25 -14.14 10.39
C LEU A 353 -8.40 -14.67 11.83
N ASN A 354 -9.09 -15.81 12.02
CA ASN A 354 -9.34 -16.37 13.34
C ASN A 354 -8.04 -16.67 14.09
N GLU A 355 -7.04 -17.26 13.44
CA GLU A 355 -5.74 -17.53 14.08
C GLU A 355 -5.07 -16.23 14.56
N MET A 356 -5.03 -15.18 13.74
CA MET A 356 -4.50 -13.86 14.13
C MET A 356 -5.25 -13.28 15.34
N LYS A 357 -6.58 -13.41 15.36
CA LYS A 357 -7.42 -12.99 16.50
C LYS A 357 -7.10 -13.80 17.76
N GLU A 358 -6.95 -15.11 17.65
CA GLU A 358 -6.63 -16.03 18.77
C GLU A 358 -5.24 -15.77 19.36
N PHE A 359 -4.26 -15.42 18.51
CA PHE A 359 -2.94 -14.97 18.96
C PHE A 359 -2.96 -13.57 19.62
N GLY A 360 -4.10 -12.88 19.60
CA GLY A 360 -4.27 -11.55 20.17
C GLY A 360 -3.71 -10.42 19.29
N GLY A 361 -3.38 -10.72 18.03
CA GLY A 361 -2.78 -9.77 17.10
C GLY A 361 -3.72 -8.61 16.75
N LYS A 362 -3.15 -7.44 16.46
CA LYS A 362 -3.88 -6.22 16.08
C LYS A 362 -3.50 -5.76 14.68
N ILE A 363 -4.50 -5.33 13.90
CA ILE A 363 -4.33 -4.82 12.54
C ILE A 363 -4.93 -3.42 12.45
N LEU A 364 -4.12 -2.46 12.02
CA LEU A 364 -4.58 -1.16 11.53
C LEU A 364 -4.36 -1.11 10.01
N MET A 365 -5.44 -1.14 9.25
CA MET A 365 -5.37 -0.92 7.80
C MET A 365 -5.73 0.52 7.49
N TYR A 366 -5.11 1.10 6.48
CA TYR A 366 -5.53 2.39 5.94
C TYR A 366 -5.44 2.40 4.42
N THR A 367 -6.24 3.24 3.76
CA THR A 367 -6.11 3.49 2.33
C THR A 367 -6.45 4.93 2.01
N GLY A 368 -5.77 5.49 1.02
CA GLY A 368 -6.11 6.80 0.48
C GLY A 368 -7.31 6.74 -0.44
N LEU A 369 -8.21 7.72 -0.33
CA LEU A 369 -9.41 7.81 -1.17
C LEU A 369 -9.14 8.43 -2.55
N SER A 370 -7.95 9.00 -2.76
CA SER A 370 -7.43 9.49 -4.05
C SER A 370 -6.27 8.63 -4.55
N ASP A 371 -6.22 7.34 -4.21
CA ASP A 371 -5.17 6.41 -4.62
C ASP A 371 -5.49 5.77 -6.00
N PRO A 372 -4.75 6.11 -7.07
CA PRO A 372 -4.98 5.52 -8.39
C PRO A 372 -4.29 4.17 -8.60
N LEU A 373 -3.32 3.83 -7.74
CA LEU A 373 -2.51 2.62 -7.86
C LEU A 373 -3.15 1.45 -7.14
N VAL A 374 -3.60 1.64 -5.91
CA VAL A 374 -4.35 0.61 -5.17
C VAL A 374 -5.70 1.21 -4.82
N PRO A 375 -6.70 1.08 -5.72
CA PRO A 375 -8.01 1.68 -5.51
C PRO A 375 -8.64 1.22 -4.19
N TYR A 376 -9.06 2.19 -3.37
CA TYR A 376 -9.60 1.95 -2.01
C TYR A 376 -10.76 0.95 -1.98
N GLN A 377 -11.50 0.82 -3.08
CA GLN A 377 -12.65 -0.05 -3.20
C GLN A 377 -12.29 -1.52 -2.98
N ASP A 378 -11.10 -1.98 -3.40
CA ASP A 378 -10.67 -3.38 -3.20
C ASP A 378 -10.38 -3.66 -1.72
N ALA A 379 -9.60 -2.79 -1.07
CA ALA A 379 -9.31 -2.90 0.37
C ALA A 379 -10.58 -2.80 1.22
N LEU A 380 -11.52 -1.91 0.84
CA LEU A 380 -12.82 -1.80 1.48
C LEU A 380 -13.64 -3.09 1.31
N HIS A 381 -13.66 -3.67 0.11
CA HIS A 381 -14.35 -4.92 -0.13
C HIS A 381 -13.72 -6.10 0.64
N TYR A 382 -12.38 -6.17 0.72
CA TYR A 382 -11.68 -7.14 1.56
C TYR A 382 -12.08 -6.99 3.03
N TYR A 383 -12.07 -5.78 3.59
CA TYR A 383 -12.49 -5.54 4.97
C TYR A 383 -13.93 -5.98 5.23
N GLU A 384 -14.85 -5.70 4.31
CA GLU A 384 -16.25 -6.15 4.41
C GLU A 384 -16.39 -7.68 4.43
N ARG A 385 -15.55 -8.40 3.66
CA ARG A 385 -15.50 -9.88 3.69
C ARG A 385 -14.96 -10.40 5.01
N VAL A 386 -13.93 -9.75 5.57
CA VAL A 386 -13.44 -10.08 6.92
C VAL A 386 -14.54 -9.85 7.96
N VAL A 387 -15.28 -8.73 7.87
CA VAL A 387 -16.41 -8.47 8.76
C VAL A 387 -17.48 -9.55 8.67
N GLN A 388 -17.78 -10.02 7.46
CA GLN A 388 -18.70 -11.13 7.26
C GLN A 388 -18.18 -12.44 7.88
N ALA A 389 -16.90 -12.77 7.67
CA ALA A 389 -16.26 -13.97 8.23
C ALA A 389 -16.20 -13.95 9.77
N GLN A 390 -16.01 -12.77 10.37
CA GLN A 390 -15.96 -12.57 11.81
C GLN A 390 -17.34 -12.42 12.47
N GLY A 391 -18.41 -12.36 11.68
CA GLY A 391 -19.81 -12.31 12.13
C GLY A 391 -20.38 -10.91 12.34
N SER A 392 -19.57 -9.91 12.72
CA SER A 392 -20.03 -8.53 12.86
C SER A 392 -18.89 -7.51 12.84
N LEU A 393 -19.22 -6.26 12.50
CA LEU A 393 -18.24 -5.17 12.51
C LEU A 393 -17.63 -4.96 13.89
N ALA A 394 -18.45 -5.05 14.95
CA ALA A 394 -17.99 -4.91 16.32
C ALA A 394 -16.94 -5.96 16.67
N GLN A 395 -17.18 -7.23 16.33
CA GLN A 395 -16.24 -8.34 16.56
C GLN A 395 -14.94 -8.20 15.75
N THR A 396 -15.01 -7.64 14.54
CA THR A 396 -13.82 -7.34 13.74
C THR A 396 -13.01 -6.21 14.36
N GLN A 397 -13.65 -5.12 14.77
CA GLN A 397 -12.97 -3.93 15.31
C GLN A 397 -12.29 -4.15 16.68
N GLU A 398 -12.51 -5.29 17.34
CA GLU A 398 -11.75 -5.75 18.52
C GLU A 398 -10.27 -6.04 18.22
N PHE A 399 -9.94 -6.33 16.96
CA PHE A 399 -8.58 -6.67 16.55
C PHE A 399 -8.17 -6.08 15.19
N PHE A 400 -9.10 -5.69 14.34
CA PHE A 400 -8.83 -5.15 13.02
C PHE A 400 -9.67 -3.89 12.78
N ARG A 401 -9.02 -2.73 12.76
CA ARG A 401 -9.63 -1.44 12.39
C ARG A 401 -9.11 -0.94 11.05
N PHE A 402 -10.00 -0.35 10.26
CA PHE A 402 -9.71 0.17 8.92
C PHE A 402 -10.03 1.67 8.85
N PHE A 403 -9.11 2.45 8.29
CA PHE A 403 -9.23 3.90 8.14
C PHE A 403 -9.23 4.29 6.66
N LEU A 404 -10.29 4.97 6.23
CA LEU A 404 -10.34 5.63 4.93
C LEU A 404 -9.79 7.05 5.09
N VAL A 405 -8.84 7.45 4.23
CA VAL A 405 -8.14 8.74 4.36
C VAL A 405 -8.53 9.68 3.21
N PRO A 406 -9.42 10.66 3.44
CA PRO A 406 -9.85 11.67 2.46
C PRO A 406 -8.71 12.39 1.74
N GLY A 407 -8.71 12.31 0.41
CA GLY A 407 -7.75 12.98 -0.46
C GLY A 407 -6.30 12.50 -0.38
N MET A 408 -6.02 11.46 0.41
CA MET A 408 -4.70 10.82 0.39
C MET A 408 -4.50 10.07 -0.92
N GLY A 409 -3.33 10.23 -1.51
CA GLY A 409 -2.88 9.46 -2.67
C GLY A 409 -2.38 8.06 -2.30
N HIS A 410 -1.50 7.50 -3.14
CA HIS A 410 -0.90 6.19 -2.88
C HIS A 410 0.08 6.23 -1.71
N CYS A 411 -0.25 5.56 -0.61
CA CYS A 411 0.50 5.48 0.65
C CYS A 411 0.68 6.78 1.45
N GLY A 412 0.48 7.92 0.82
CA GLY A 412 0.66 9.28 1.32
C GLY A 412 0.53 10.26 0.16
N GLY A 413 0.91 11.52 0.37
CA GLY A 413 0.71 12.55 -0.66
C GLY A 413 -0.75 12.74 -1.04
N GLY A 414 -1.00 13.34 -2.20
CA GLY A 414 -2.35 13.61 -2.70
C GLY A 414 -2.91 14.98 -2.28
N PRO A 415 -4.07 15.37 -2.83
CA PRO A 415 -4.63 16.71 -2.65
C PRO A 415 -5.18 16.99 -1.25
N GLY A 416 -5.46 15.96 -0.44
CA GLY A 416 -6.06 16.10 0.89
C GLY A 416 -5.11 15.75 2.03
N LEU A 417 -5.60 14.94 2.96
CA LEU A 417 -4.82 14.42 4.08
C LEU A 417 -3.73 13.51 3.52
N ASN A 418 -2.46 13.84 3.73
CA ASN A 418 -1.33 13.19 3.05
C ASN A 418 -0.36 12.48 4.02
N ASP A 419 -0.65 12.51 5.32
CA ASP A 419 0.08 11.79 6.36
C ASP A 419 -0.83 11.42 7.54
N ILE A 420 -0.54 10.27 8.18
CA ILE A 420 -1.19 9.77 9.41
C ILE A 420 -0.14 9.48 10.50
N GLY A 421 0.95 10.26 10.49
CA GLY A 421 2.10 10.17 11.40
C GLY A 421 3.17 9.15 10.99
N LEU A 422 3.10 8.60 9.78
CA LEU A 422 4.07 7.61 9.30
C LEU A 422 5.42 8.24 8.89
N GLY A 423 5.48 9.56 8.71
CA GLY A 423 6.72 10.27 8.38
C GLY A 423 7.60 10.71 9.55
N VAL A 424 7.14 10.60 10.81
CA VAL A 424 7.86 11.05 12.04
C VAL A 424 8.34 12.51 11.94
N PHE A 425 7.55 13.36 11.26
CA PHE A 425 7.90 14.75 11.06
C PHE A 425 7.80 15.52 12.38
N ARG A 426 8.83 16.31 12.71
CA ARG A 426 8.85 17.13 13.93
C ARG A 426 7.74 18.20 13.96
N SER A 427 7.15 18.50 12.80
CA SER A 427 6.04 19.44 12.67
C SER A 427 4.70 18.88 13.16
N VAL A 428 4.59 17.57 13.35
CA VAL A 428 3.40 16.87 13.87
C VAL A 428 3.72 16.34 15.26
N VAL A 429 2.75 16.43 16.18
CA VAL A 429 2.90 15.88 17.53
C VAL A 429 3.10 14.35 17.43
N GLN A 430 4.05 13.81 18.17
CA GLN A 430 4.38 12.38 18.14
C GLN A 430 3.69 11.66 19.31
N ASP A 431 2.38 11.46 19.18
CA ASP A 431 1.55 10.76 20.15
C ASP A 431 0.61 9.75 19.45
N SER A 432 -0.15 8.97 20.21
CA SER A 432 -1.10 7.99 19.67
C SER A 432 -2.33 8.61 18.99
N GLU A 433 -2.54 9.92 19.11
CA GLU A 433 -3.65 10.60 18.44
C GLU A 433 -3.25 11.06 17.03
N HIS A 434 -1.97 11.31 16.77
CA HIS A 434 -1.48 11.81 15.48
C HIS A 434 -0.61 10.80 14.70
N ASP A 435 -0.18 9.71 15.36
CA ASP A 435 0.71 8.69 14.78
C ASP A 435 0.06 7.31 14.88
N VAL A 436 -0.35 6.77 13.73
CA VAL A 436 -1.00 5.46 13.61
C VAL A 436 -0.12 4.31 14.12
N PHE A 437 1.21 4.43 14.01
CA PHE A 437 2.13 3.41 14.51
C PHE A 437 2.23 3.47 16.04
N THR A 438 2.30 4.66 16.63
CA THR A 438 2.18 4.82 18.10
C THR A 438 0.83 4.31 18.61
N ALA A 439 -0.26 4.58 17.88
CA ALA A 439 -1.58 4.08 18.21
C ALA A 439 -1.67 2.55 18.19
N LEU A 440 -1.02 1.90 17.23
CA LEU A 440 -0.91 0.44 17.19
C LEU A 440 -0.18 -0.11 18.42
N VAL A 441 0.92 0.52 18.82
CA VAL A 441 1.69 0.13 20.01
C VAL A 441 0.82 0.24 21.27
N GLU A 442 0.11 1.35 21.46
CA GLU A 442 -0.82 1.51 22.59
C GLU A 442 -1.96 0.48 22.56
N TRP A 443 -2.42 0.08 21.38
CA TRP A 443 -3.45 -0.96 21.27
C TRP A 443 -2.91 -2.34 21.66
N VAL A 444 -1.74 -2.71 21.13
CA VAL A 444 -1.12 -4.02 21.39
C VAL A 444 -0.71 -4.15 22.85
N GLU A 445 -0.05 -3.15 23.42
CA GLU A 445 0.61 -3.26 24.72
C GLU A 445 -0.30 -2.84 25.89
N HIS A 446 -1.26 -1.96 25.63
CA HIS A 446 -2.11 -1.37 26.67
C HIS A 446 -3.61 -1.53 26.41
N GLY A 447 -4.01 -2.22 25.33
CA GLY A 447 -5.42 -2.45 25.01
C GLY A 447 -6.19 -1.19 24.58
N LYS A 448 -5.49 -0.10 24.25
CA LYS A 448 -6.11 1.17 23.85
C LYS A 448 -6.26 1.25 22.33
N ALA A 449 -7.39 0.78 21.84
CA ALA A 449 -7.70 0.82 20.42
C ALA A 449 -7.97 2.26 19.93
N PRO A 450 -7.45 2.70 18.76
CA PRO A 450 -7.64 4.07 18.30
C PRO A 450 -9.03 4.30 17.70
N ASP A 451 -9.86 5.08 18.39
CA ASP A 451 -11.19 5.47 17.89
C ASP A 451 -11.15 6.68 16.94
N THR A 452 -10.01 7.37 16.88
CA THR A 452 -9.74 8.52 16.01
C THR A 452 -8.24 8.65 15.80
N ILE A 453 -7.82 9.13 14.64
CA ILE A 453 -6.46 9.61 14.36
C ILE A 453 -6.56 11.00 13.73
N ILE A 454 -5.73 11.95 14.14
CA ILE A 454 -5.62 13.28 13.53
C ILE A 454 -4.64 13.19 12.38
N ALA A 455 -5.18 13.11 11.17
CA ALA A 455 -4.41 13.09 9.94
C ALA A 455 -4.01 14.50 9.50
N THR A 456 -2.90 14.61 8.79
CA THR A 456 -2.28 15.89 8.42
C THR A 456 -2.21 16.05 6.90
N ALA A 457 -2.51 17.25 6.43
CA ALA A 457 -2.21 17.70 5.07
C ALA A 457 -1.06 18.72 5.13
N PHE A 458 0.08 18.40 4.54
CA PHE A 458 1.19 19.34 4.35
C PHE A 458 1.01 20.20 3.10
N LYS A 459 1.54 21.43 3.13
CA LYS A 459 1.58 22.30 1.95
C LYS A 459 2.37 21.63 0.84
N ASP A 460 1.82 21.64 -0.37
CA ASP A 460 2.38 20.98 -1.56
C ASP A 460 2.68 19.48 -1.36
N SER A 461 2.00 18.82 -0.42
CA SER A 461 2.29 17.45 0.01
C SER A 461 3.73 17.23 0.49
N PHE A 462 4.40 18.27 1.00
CA PHE A 462 5.79 18.21 1.44
C PHE A 462 5.94 18.74 2.87
N ALA A 463 6.25 17.84 3.81
CA ALA A 463 6.27 18.16 5.23
C ALA A 463 7.14 19.37 5.63
N PRO A 464 8.32 19.61 5.02
CA PRO A 464 9.11 20.82 5.28
C PRO A 464 8.42 22.14 4.93
N ASN A 465 7.40 22.14 4.07
CA ASN A 465 6.62 23.35 3.75
C ASN A 465 5.60 23.69 4.86
N GLY A 466 5.46 22.84 5.88
CA GLY A 466 4.58 23.03 7.02
C GLY A 466 3.16 22.49 6.80
N ILE A 467 2.40 22.48 7.89
CA ILE A 467 1.01 22.00 7.90
C ILE A 467 0.12 23.00 7.13
N SER A 468 -0.74 22.46 6.26
CA SER A 468 -1.83 23.17 5.60
C SER A 468 -3.10 23.09 6.46
N PHE A 469 -3.53 21.86 6.78
CA PHE A 469 -4.67 21.59 7.66
C PHE A 469 -4.56 20.21 8.31
N GLN A 470 -5.39 19.94 9.32
CA GLN A 470 -5.53 18.63 9.94
C GLN A 470 -7.00 18.26 10.12
N ARG A 471 -7.32 16.97 10.04
CA ARG A 471 -8.68 16.45 10.26
C ARG A 471 -8.65 15.13 11.03
N PRO A 472 -9.64 14.86 11.88
CA PRO A 472 -9.80 13.53 12.44
C PRO A 472 -10.22 12.55 11.33
N ILE A 473 -9.68 11.35 11.36
CA ILE A 473 -10.17 10.18 10.63
C ILE A 473 -10.60 9.13 11.65
N TYR A 474 -11.55 8.30 11.27
CA TYR A 474 -12.25 7.40 12.18
C TYR A 474 -12.18 5.97 11.67
N PRO A 475 -12.29 4.95 12.55
CA PRO A 475 -12.52 3.59 12.13
C PRO A 475 -13.78 3.53 11.26
N TYR A 476 -13.62 2.97 10.06
CA TYR A 476 -14.69 2.67 9.13
C TYR A 476 -15.83 1.92 9.84
N PRO A 477 -17.12 2.29 9.63
CA PRO A 477 -17.64 3.08 8.52
C PRO A 477 -17.76 4.59 8.73
N LYS A 478 -17.11 5.14 9.76
CA LYS A 478 -17.15 6.58 9.99
C LYS A 478 -16.19 7.34 9.06
N LEU A 479 -16.64 8.49 8.57
CA LEU A 479 -15.84 9.48 7.85
C LEU A 479 -15.98 10.85 8.51
N PRO A 480 -14.98 11.74 8.39
CA PRO A 480 -15.10 13.11 8.88
C PRO A 480 -16.13 13.89 8.06
N GLU A 481 -17.05 14.54 8.76
CA GLU A 481 -18.00 15.48 8.19
C GLU A 481 -17.79 16.87 8.78
N TYR A 482 -17.63 17.87 7.92
CA TYR A 482 -17.49 19.26 8.34
C TYR A 482 -18.80 19.76 8.97
N VAL A 483 -18.72 20.33 10.16
CA VAL A 483 -19.88 20.85 10.90
C VAL A 483 -19.92 22.37 10.87
N SER A 484 -18.89 23.02 11.43
CA SER A 484 -18.75 24.47 11.50
C SER A 484 -17.37 24.84 12.04
N GLY A 485 -16.94 26.09 11.89
CA GLY A 485 -15.68 26.60 12.44
C GLY A 485 -14.60 26.80 11.38
N ASP A 486 -13.33 26.75 11.78
CA ASP A 486 -12.20 26.83 10.85
C ASP A 486 -12.03 25.46 10.16
N PRO A 487 -12.23 25.34 8.83
CA PRO A 487 -12.11 24.06 8.12
C PRO A 487 -10.70 23.46 8.18
N ASN A 488 -9.69 24.20 8.63
CA ASN A 488 -8.34 23.70 8.77
C ASN A 488 -8.07 22.97 10.10
N LEU A 489 -8.99 23.06 11.06
CA LEU A 489 -8.83 22.50 12.40
C LEU A 489 -9.61 21.19 12.60
N PRO A 490 -9.03 20.20 13.31
CA PRO A 490 -9.73 18.95 13.60
C PRO A 490 -11.06 19.12 14.34
N SER A 491 -11.18 20.14 15.19
CA SER A 491 -12.38 20.43 15.99
C SER A 491 -13.62 20.83 15.17
N SER A 492 -13.45 21.12 13.88
CA SER A 492 -14.54 21.53 12.98
C SER A 492 -15.24 20.35 12.33
N TYR A 493 -14.80 19.13 12.61
CA TYR A 493 -15.30 17.88 12.03
C TYR A 493 -15.83 16.93 13.10
N GLN A 494 -16.79 16.10 12.71
CA GLN A 494 -17.26 14.99 13.53
C GLN A 494 -17.27 13.69 12.73
N GLY A 495 -17.16 12.55 13.41
CA GLY A 495 -17.28 11.24 12.78
C GLY A 495 -18.74 10.88 12.54
N VAL A 496 -19.18 10.89 11.29
CA VAL A 496 -20.52 10.46 10.88
C VAL A 496 -20.42 9.06 10.32
N GLU A 497 -21.40 8.22 10.63
CA GLU A 497 -21.49 6.84 10.12
C GLU A 497 -22.10 6.84 8.72
N TYR A 498 -21.36 6.31 7.75
CA TYR A 498 -21.79 6.20 6.36
C TYR A 498 -22.24 4.77 6.06
N GLU A 499 -22.98 4.58 4.96
CA GLU A 499 -23.35 3.24 4.51
C GLU A 499 -22.11 2.37 4.29
N ARG A 500 -22.22 1.11 4.72
CA ARG A 500 -21.16 0.13 4.52
C ARG A 500 -21.10 -0.35 3.07
N GLY A 501 -19.92 -0.73 2.59
CA GLY A 501 -19.67 -0.96 1.17
C GLY A 501 -19.86 0.31 0.35
N GLY A 502 -20.81 0.28 -0.60
CA GLY A 502 -21.04 1.37 -1.55
C GLY A 502 -20.01 1.43 -2.69
N VAL A 503 -19.36 0.31 -2.99
CA VAL A 503 -18.36 0.20 -4.06
C VAL A 503 -18.69 -0.96 -5.00
N LEU A 504 -18.21 -0.85 -6.25
CA LEU A 504 -18.31 -1.92 -7.21
C LEU A 504 -17.45 -3.11 -6.75
N LYS A 505 -18.08 -4.28 -6.65
CA LYS A 505 -17.44 -5.51 -6.18
C LYS A 505 -17.02 -6.38 -7.37
N PRO A 506 -15.81 -6.98 -7.34
CA PRO A 506 -15.48 -8.11 -8.20
C PRO A 506 -16.46 -9.27 -7.97
N ALA A 507 -16.65 -10.09 -9.00
CA ALA A 507 -17.41 -11.33 -8.87
C ALA A 507 -16.66 -12.33 -7.98
N GLU A 508 -17.41 -13.25 -7.35
CA GLU A 508 -16.87 -14.18 -6.34
C GLU A 508 -15.66 -14.99 -6.83
N ARG A 509 -15.66 -15.42 -8.10
CA ARG A 509 -14.54 -16.15 -8.71
C ARG A 509 -13.21 -15.39 -8.78
N TYR A 510 -13.25 -14.07 -8.61
CA TYR A 510 -12.08 -13.18 -8.63
C TYR A 510 -11.67 -12.72 -7.23
N LEU A 511 -12.20 -13.35 -6.18
CA LEU A 511 -11.86 -13.10 -4.78
C LEU A 511 -10.87 -14.13 -4.21
N ILE A 512 -10.28 -14.93 -5.09
CA ILE A 512 -9.29 -15.99 -4.81
C ILE A 512 -7.94 -15.46 -4.36
#